data_AF-A0A0P9LP98-F1
#
_entry.id   AF-A0A0P9LP98-F1
#
_cell.length_a   1.000
_cell.length_b   1.000
_cell.length_c   1.000
_cell.angle_alpha   90.00
_cell.angle_beta   90.00
_cell.angle_gamma   90.00
#
_symmetry.space_group_name_H-M   'P 1'
#
loop_
_entity.id
_entity.type
_entity.pdbx_description
1 polymer ?
#
loop_
_entity_poly.entity_id
_entity_poly.type
_entity_poly.pdbx_seq_one_letter_code
_entity_poly.pdbx_strand_id
1 'polypeptide(L)'
;MRAVVARRGIDQGNGRLKAAVVVYLIFPINQMTDIFMSQVHTIAVLVGSLRKDSINRKIALALAELAPASLKLNIVEIGDLPLYNEDIDGASPPPAYSAFRDQLGAADGVLFVTPEYNRSVPGALKN
;
A
#
# COMPACT_ATOMS: atom_id res chain seq x y z
N MET A 1 12.75 -28.92 14.70
CA MET A 1 11.66 -29.54 13.92
C MET A 1 10.48 -29.83 14.86
N ARG A 2 9.40 -29.04 14.79
CA ARG A 2 8.05 -29.39 15.27
C ARG A 2 7.04 -28.57 14.45
N ALA A 3 6.03 -29.25 13.91
CA ALA A 3 4.87 -28.64 13.27
C ALA A 3 3.73 -28.58 14.29
N VAL A 4 2.95 -27.49 14.26
CA VAL A 4 1.61 -27.45 14.85
C VAL A 4 0.66 -27.14 13.71
N VAL A 5 -0.18 -28.13 13.37
CA VAL A 5 -1.27 -28.00 12.39
C VAL A 5 -2.55 -27.73 13.17
N ALA A 6 -3.28 -26.68 12.80
CA ALA A 6 -4.69 -26.55 13.10
C ALA A 6 -5.44 -26.28 11.80
N ARG A 7 -6.24 -27.27 11.35
CA ARG A 7 -7.27 -27.13 10.31
C ARG A 7 -8.63 -27.48 10.90
N ARG A 8 -9.62 -26.63 10.67
CA ARG A 8 -11.06 -26.93 10.52
C ARG A 8 -11.73 -25.61 10.11
N GLY A 9 -12.64 -25.50 9.15
CA GLY A 9 -13.36 -26.40 8.28
C GLY A 9 -14.42 -25.50 7.60
N ILE A 10 -14.73 -25.76 6.33
CA ILE A 10 -15.70 -24.97 5.56
C ILE A 10 -17.14 -25.43 5.88
N ASP A 11 -18.03 -24.43 5.95
CA ASP A 11 -19.48 -24.38 5.67
C ASP A 11 -20.51 -24.92 6.68
N GLN A 12 -21.39 -23.98 7.09
CA GLN A 12 -22.78 -24.18 7.47
C GLN A 12 -23.59 -22.99 6.91
N GLY A 13 -24.08 -23.11 5.67
CA GLY A 13 -25.44 -22.73 5.27
C GLY A 13 -25.88 -21.26 5.31
N ASN A 14 -25.05 -20.27 5.65
CA ASN A 14 -25.43 -18.86 5.59
C ASN A 14 -24.26 -17.87 5.38
N GLY A 15 -23.72 -17.84 4.16
CA GLY A 15 -23.57 -16.58 3.42
C GLY A 15 -22.66 -15.44 3.90
N ARG A 16 -21.80 -15.53 4.93
CA ARG A 16 -20.78 -14.48 5.21
C ARG A 16 -19.48 -15.01 5.86
N LEU A 17 -18.40 -15.09 5.09
CA LEU A 17 -17.03 -15.16 5.60
C LEU A 17 -16.44 -13.74 5.66
N LYS A 18 -16.08 -13.25 6.84
CA LYS A 18 -15.20 -12.09 7.00
C LYS A 18 -13.77 -12.63 7.03
N ALA A 19 -12.99 -12.37 5.98
CA ALA A 19 -11.63 -12.88 5.86
C ALA A 19 -10.76 -12.38 7.03
N ALA A 20 -10.05 -13.31 7.68
CA ALA A 20 -8.91 -13.03 8.55
C ALA A 20 -7.71 -13.75 7.96
N VAL A 21 -6.68 -13.00 7.56
CA VAL A 21 -5.40 -13.56 7.13
C VAL A 21 -4.46 -13.44 8.31
N VAL A 22 -4.10 -14.58 8.91
CA VAL A 22 -3.05 -14.67 9.93
C VAL A 22 -1.86 -15.37 9.29
N VAL A 23 -0.75 -14.63 9.14
CA VAL A 23 0.50 -15.13 8.57
C VAL A 23 1.42 -15.52 9.73
N TYR A 24 1.87 -16.78 9.78
CA TYR A 24 2.97 -17.21 10.64
C TYR A 24 4.17 -17.58 9.77
N LEU A 25 5.31 -16.96 10.03
CA LEU A 25 6.60 -17.33 9.46
C LEU A 25 7.42 -18.07 10.51
N ILE A 26 7.85 -19.31 10.20
CA ILE A 26 8.84 -20.05 10.99
C ILE A 26 10.01 -20.38 10.06
N PHE A 27 11.19 -19.83 10.35
CA PHE A 27 12.42 -20.06 9.57
C PHE A 27 13.36 -21.05 10.29
N PRO A 28 14.06 -21.95 9.57
CA PRO A 28 15.25 -22.63 10.07
C PRO A 28 16.47 -21.69 10.06
N ILE A 29 17.33 -21.84 11.07
CA ILE A 29 18.15 -20.76 11.63
C ILE A 29 19.33 -20.28 10.79
N ASN A 30 19.86 -20.98 9.78
CA ASN A 30 21.10 -20.51 9.15
C ASN A 30 21.23 -20.86 7.65
N GLN A 31 21.60 -19.83 6.88
CA GLN A 31 22.21 -19.83 5.52
C GLN A 31 21.35 -19.82 4.24
N MET A 32 20.02 -19.66 4.32
CA MET A 32 19.19 -19.43 3.11
C MET A 32 18.47 -18.08 3.08
N THR A 33 18.64 -17.25 4.12
CA THR A 33 18.01 -15.94 4.28
C THR A 33 18.76 -14.79 3.60
N ASP A 34 20.08 -14.90 3.39
CA ASP A 34 20.86 -13.77 2.85
C ASP A 34 20.62 -13.50 1.36
N ILE A 35 20.19 -14.50 0.58
CA ILE A 35 19.93 -14.33 -0.85
C ILE A 35 18.54 -13.71 -1.10
N PHE A 36 17.54 -14.05 -0.28
CA PHE A 36 16.17 -13.53 -0.40
C PHE A 36 15.91 -12.24 0.37
N MET A 37 16.76 -11.85 1.34
CA MET A 37 16.66 -10.56 2.03
C MET A 37 17.40 -9.40 1.32
N SER A 38 17.97 -9.65 0.13
CA SER A 38 18.79 -8.68 -0.60
C SER A 38 18.02 -7.71 -1.51
N GLN A 39 16.73 -7.97 -1.75
CA GLN A 39 15.91 -7.11 -2.61
C GLN A 39 15.19 -6.07 -1.75
N VAL A 40 15.49 -4.79 -2.01
CA VAL A 40 14.78 -3.67 -1.40
C VAL A 40 13.50 -3.45 -2.20
N HIS A 41 12.35 -3.66 -1.57
CA HIS A 41 11.06 -3.39 -2.18
C HIS A 41 10.66 -1.93 -2.00
N THR A 42 10.36 -1.26 -3.09
CA THR A 42 9.88 0.12 -3.09
C THR A 42 8.36 0.14 -3.10
N ILE A 43 7.75 0.75 -2.07
CA ILE A 43 6.31 0.88 -1.95
C ILE A 43 5.91 2.36 -2.09
N ALA A 44 5.03 2.64 -3.03
CA ALA A 44 4.41 3.95 -3.16
C ALA A 44 3.33 4.13 -2.08
N VAL A 45 3.42 5.18 -1.29
CA VAL A 45 2.46 5.48 -0.21
C VAL A 45 1.57 6.64 -0.64
N LEU A 46 0.29 6.36 -0.80
CA LEU A 46 -0.73 7.34 -1.16
C LEU A 46 -1.48 7.79 0.10
N VAL A 47 -1.33 9.07 0.45
CA VAL A 47 -1.96 9.66 1.63
C VAL A 47 -3.25 10.36 1.22
N GLY A 48 -4.40 9.82 1.65
CA GLY A 48 -5.73 10.32 1.28
C GLY A 48 -6.13 11.65 1.94
N SER A 49 -5.19 12.48 2.38
CA SER A 49 -5.49 13.75 3.03
C SER A 49 -4.45 14.80 2.71
N LEU A 50 -4.89 15.89 2.06
CA LEU A 50 -4.05 16.99 1.57
C LEU A 50 -3.75 18.07 2.62
N ARG A 51 -4.42 18.02 3.79
CA ARG A 51 -4.22 19.03 4.83
C ARG A 51 -2.80 18.94 5.41
N LYS A 52 -2.23 20.10 5.72
CA LYS A 52 -0.88 20.23 6.33
C LYS A 52 -0.75 19.37 7.60
N ASP A 53 -1.75 19.43 8.49
CA ASP A 53 -1.77 18.69 9.75
C ASP A 53 -2.45 17.31 9.65
N SER A 54 -2.21 16.58 8.57
CA SER A 54 -2.80 15.27 8.32
C SER A 54 -2.28 14.21 9.30
N ILE A 55 -3.17 13.65 10.11
CA ILE A 55 -2.87 12.46 10.94
C ILE A 55 -2.41 11.28 10.06
N ASN A 56 -3.04 11.08 8.91
CA ASN A 56 -2.66 10.01 7.97
C ASN A 56 -1.23 10.19 7.45
N ARG A 57 -0.82 11.45 7.20
CA ARG A 57 0.57 11.75 6.81
C ARG A 57 1.54 11.41 7.94
N LYS A 58 1.21 11.77 9.18
CA LYS A 58 2.02 11.41 10.37
C LYS A 58 2.16 9.90 10.51
N ILE A 59 1.09 9.14 10.29
CA ILE A 59 1.11 7.67 10.29
C ILE A 59 2.02 7.15 9.17
N ALA A 60 1.89 7.66 7.95
CA ALA A 60 2.71 7.24 6.81
C ALA A 60 4.21 7.46 7.07
N LEU A 61 4.58 8.60 7.67
CA LEU A 61 5.96 8.90 8.04
C LEU A 61 6.47 7.96 9.14
N ALA A 62 5.68 7.73 10.19
CA ALA A 62 6.04 6.79 11.25
C ALA A 62 6.22 5.35 10.72
N LEU A 63 5.40 4.92 9.76
CA LEU A 63 5.56 3.62 9.09
C LEU A 63 6.86 3.55 8.28
N ALA A 64 7.25 4.65 7.63
CA ALA A 64 8.50 4.71 6.89
C ALA A 64 9.72 4.64 7.82
N GLU A 65 9.66 5.27 9.00
CA GLU A 65 10.71 5.19 10.02
C GLU A 65 10.84 3.79 10.64
N LEU A 66 9.73 3.07 10.78
CA LEU A 66 9.70 1.72 11.33
C LEU A 66 9.96 0.62 10.29
N ALA A 67 10.02 0.97 9.01
CA ALA A 67 10.21 0.00 7.94
C ALA A 67 11.60 -0.65 8.03
N PRO A 68 11.71 -1.98 7.84
CA PRO A 68 13.00 -2.64 7.76
C PRO A 68 13.77 -2.16 6.52
N ALA A 69 15.10 -2.31 6.51
CA ALA A 69 15.94 -1.89 5.39
C ALA A 69 15.57 -2.52 4.03
N SER A 70 14.88 -3.67 4.04
CA SER A 70 14.37 -4.34 2.85
C SER A 70 13.08 -3.72 2.28
N LEU A 71 12.51 -2.70 2.93
CA LEU A 71 11.24 -2.08 2.54
C LEU A 71 11.37 -0.55 2.56
N LYS A 72 11.34 0.06 1.39
CA LYS A 72 11.40 1.51 1.22
C LYS A 72 10.01 2.07 0.96
N LEU A 73 9.49 2.84 1.91
CA LEU A 73 8.20 3.52 1.77
C LEU A 73 8.42 4.95 1.26
N ASN A 74 7.90 5.26 0.07
CA ASN A 74 7.99 6.59 -0.53
C ASN A 74 6.60 7.21 -0.64
N ILE A 75 6.38 8.37 -0.03
CA ILE A 75 5.12 9.10 -0.20
C ILE A 75 5.07 9.68 -1.62
N VAL A 76 4.00 9.35 -2.34
CA VAL A 76 3.68 9.92 -3.65
C VAL A 76 2.59 10.96 -3.45
N GLU A 77 2.88 12.21 -3.83
CA GLU A 77 1.97 13.32 -3.63
C GLU A 77 0.84 13.31 -4.68
N ILE A 78 -0.40 13.46 -4.19
CA ILE A 78 -1.62 13.49 -5.03
C ILE A 78 -2.30 14.86 -5.03
N GLY A 79 -1.75 15.84 -4.29
CA GLY A 79 -2.37 17.15 -4.10
C GLY A 79 -2.34 18.05 -5.35
N ASP A 80 -1.35 17.84 -6.21
CA ASP A 80 -1.15 18.63 -7.43
C ASP A 80 -1.78 17.96 -8.67
N LEU A 81 -2.47 16.82 -8.49
CA LEU A 81 -3.15 16.15 -9.59
C LEU A 81 -4.39 16.95 -10.02
N PRO A 82 -4.48 17.34 -11.30
CA PRO A 82 -5.73 17.85 -11.85
C PRO A 82 -6.87 16.85 -11.68
N LEU A 83 -8.11 17.35 -11.70
CA LEU A 83 -9.27 16.46 -11.72
C LEU A 83 -9.26 15.64 -13.00
N TYR A 84 -9.47 14.33 -12.87
CA TYR A 84 -9.50 13.42 -14.01
C TYR A 84 -10.50 13.91 -15.06
N ASN A 85 -10.02 14.02 -16.30
CA ASN A 85 -10.82 14.34 -17.47
C ASN A 85 -10.23 13.55 -18.65
N GLU A 86 -11.06 12.71 -19.26
CA GLU A 86 -10.69 11.82 -20.35
C GLU A 86 -10.25 12.58 -21.61
N ASP A 87 -10.80 13.78 -21.85
CA ASP A 87 -10.46 14.60 -23.02
C ASP A 87 -8.98 15.05 -23.03
N ILE A 88 -8.37 15.14 -21.85
CA ILE A 88 -6.98 15.56 -21.68
C ILE A 88 -6.06 14.39 -21.30
N ASP A 89 -6.59 13.17 -21.19
CA ASP A 89 -5.83 11.97 -20.82
C ASP A 89 -5.54 11.08 -22.05
N GLY A 90 -5.04 11.71 -23.11
CA GLY A 90 -4.73 11.07 -24.39
C GLY A 90 -3.25 11.05 -24.71
N ALA A 91 -2.90 11.44 -25.93
CA ALA A 91 -1.52 11.43 -26.42
C ALA A 91 -0.60 12.46 -25.73
N SER A 92 -1.17 13.50 -25.11
CA SER A 92 -0.43 14.55 -24.41
C SER A 92 -1.08 14.86 -23.06
N PRO A 93 -0.94 13.96 -22.07
CA PRO A 93 -1.55 14.16 -20.76
C PRO A 93 -0.88 15.29 -19.97
N PRO A 94 -1.56 15.88 -18.97
CA PRO A 94 -0.95 16.79 -18.03
C PRO A 94 0.34 16.22 -17.43
N PRO A 95 1.42 17.01 -17.28
CA PRO A 95 2.68 16.53 -16.72
C PRO A 95 2.53 15.86 -15.34
N ALA A 96 1.59 16.33 -14.53
CA ALA A 96 1.28 15.74 -13.24
C ALA A 96 0.76 14.30 -13.34
N TYR A 97 -0.02 13.95 -14.37
CA TYR A 97 -0.51 12.58 -14.58
C TYR A 97 0.65 11.65 -14.94
N SER A 98 1.51 12.07 -15.87
CA SER A 98 2.69 11.30 -16.26
C SER A 98 3.62 11.08 -15.08
N ALA A 99 3.99 12.15 -14.36
CA ALA A 99 4.89 12.03 -13.21
C ALA A 99 4.32 11.11 -12.11
N PHE A 100 3.02 11.18 -11.85
CA PHE A 100 2.35 10.29 -10.90
C PHE A 100 2.35 8.83 -11.35
N ARG A 101 2.04 8.58 -12.62
CA ARG A 101 2.05 7.23 -13.21
C ARG A 101 3.45 6.64 -13.23
N ASP A 102 4.47 7.44 -13.52
CA ASP A 102 5.87 7.02 -13.52
C ASP A 102 6.33 6.61 -12.12
N GLN A 103 5.96 7.40 -11.10
CA GLN A 103 6.27 7.07 -9.70
C GLN A 103 5.57 5.80 -9.23
N LEU A 104 4.31 5.60 -9.61
CA LEU A 104 3.57 4.37 -9.30
C LEU A 104 4.10 3.16 -10.07
N GLY A 105 4.42 3.33 -11.35
CA GLY A 105 4.92 2.26 -12.22
C GLY A 105 6.31 1.78 -11.85
N ALA A 106 7.11 2.63 -11.19
CA ALA A 106 8.42 2.26 -10.66
C ALA A 106 8.37 1.55 -9.29
N ALA A 107 7.21 1.50 -8.64
CA ALA A 107 7.05 0.87 -7.33
C ALA A 107 6.67 -0.62 -7.45
N ASP A 108 7.16 -1.44 -6.52
CA ASP A 108 6.82 -2.85 -6.39
C ASP A 108 5.44 -3.08 -5.76
N GLY A 109 4.90 -2.05 -5.11
CA GLY A 109 3.59 -2.10 -4.47
C GLY A 109 3.07 -0.73 -4.06
N VAL A 110 1.81 -0.70 -3.64
CA VAL A 110 1.11 0.53 -3.24
C VAL A 110 0.49 0.35 -1.85
N LEU A 111 0.71 1.32 -0.98
CA LEU A 111 0.10 1.43 0.35
C LEU A 111 -0.83 2.64 0.40
N PHE A 112 -2.09 2.41 0.72
CA PHE A 112 -3.07 3.48 0.91
C PHE A 112 -3.18 3.83 2.40
N VAL A 113 -2.94 5.10 2.73
CA VAL A 113 -3.15 5.65 4.08
C VAL A 113 -4.25 6.70 4.00
N THR A 114 -5.49 6.27 4.20
CA THR A 114 -6.68 7.08 3.92
C THR A 114 -7.50 7.35 5.18
N PRO A 115 -7.99 8.59 5.38
CA PRO A 115 -9.11 8.80 6.28
C PRO A 115 -10.40 8.21 5.70
N GLU A 116 -11.40 8.06 6.55
CA GLU A 116 -12.77 7.77 6.14
C GLU A 116 -13.57 9.08 6.10
N TYR A 117 -14.05 9.48 4.92
CA TYR A 117 -14.96 10.62 4.74
C TYR A 117 -16.32 10.11 4.31
N ASN A 118 -17.36 10.40 5.10
CA ASN A 118 -18.75 9.99 4.81
C ASN A 118 -18.89 8.48 4.51
N ARG A 119 -18.20 7.62 5.27
CA ARG A 119 -18.17 6.15 5.06
C ARG A 119 -17.56 5.71 3.72
N SER A 120 -16.70 6.54 3.14
CA SER A 120 -16.03 6.28 1.87
C SER A 120 -14.60 6.83 1.85
N VAL A 121 -13.92 6.60 0.74
CA VAL A 121 -12.60 7.19 0.44
C VAL A 121 -12.73 8.67 0.07
N PRO A 122 -11.72 9.51 0.36
CA PRO A 122 -11.69 10.91 -0.02
C PRO A 122 -11.69 11.11 -1.54
N GLY A 123 -12.35 12.17 -2.00
CA GLY A 123 -12.41 12.51 -3.43
C GLY A 123 -11.03 12.66 -4.07
N ALA A 124 -10.09 13.33 -3.38
CA ALA A 124 -8.72 13.50 -3.86
C ALA A 124 -7.97 12.16 -4.06
N LEU A 125 -8.30 11.13 -3.27
CA LEU A 125 -7.70 9.80 -3.42
C LEU A 125 -8.39 8.97 -4.51
N LYS A 126 -9.67 9.24 -4.78
CA LYS A 126 -10.48 8.54 -5.77
C LYS A 126 -10.31 9.09 -7.18
N ASN A 127 -9.93 10.37 -7.29
CA ASN A 127 -9.55 11.06 -8.52
C ASN A 127 -8.42 10.33 -9.21
#